data_AF-A0A6N7HN44-F1
#
_entry.id   AF-A0A6N7HN44-F1
#
_cell.length_a   1.000
_cell.length_b   1.000
_cell.length_c   1.000
_cell.angle_alpha   90.00
_cell.angle_beta   90.00
_cell.angle_gamma   90.00
#
_symmetry.space_group_name_H-M   'P 1'
#
loop_
_entity.id
_entity.type
_entity.pdbx_description
1 polymer ?
#
loop_
_entity_poly.entity_id
_entity_poly.type
_entity_poly.pdbx_seq_one_letter_code
_entity_poly.pdbx_strand_id
1 'polypeptide(L)'
;MHGNLVTRSTDLSDVECEYYAELLSAYLDGETDAEEARDLNAHLDGCVSCRNWLDLAARVTRLARLRPAEPWPDVTDAVLGRFPEGIVPLGHG
;
A
#
# COMPACT_ATOMS: atom_id res chain seq x y z
N MET A 1 45.54 -4.10 24.67
CA MET A 1 45.47 -4.49 23.25
C MET A 1 44.39 -5.54 23.12
N HIS A 2 43.21 -5.17 22.63
CA HIS A 2 42.26 -5.93 21.80
C HIS A 2 40.94 -5.16 21.82
N GLY A 3 40.68 -4.44 20.72
CA GLY A 3 39.45 -3.69 20.50
C GLY A 3 38.28 -4.62 20.23
N ASN A 4 37.08 -4.12 20.52
CA ASN A 4 35.84 -4.76 20.11
C ASN A 4 34.87 -3.68 19.61
N LEU A 5 35.06 -3.27 18.36
CA LEU A 5 34.06 -2.51 17.60
C LEU A 5 32.97 -3.50 17.20
N VAL A 6 32.03 -3.74 18.11
CA VAL A 6 30.79 -4.45 17.78
C VAL A 6 30.04 -3.60 16.76
N THR A 7 29.76 -4.22 15.62
CA THR A 7 29.13 -3.69 14.41
C THR A 7 27.97 -2.73 14.69
N ARG A 8 28.25 -1.43 14.59
CA ARG A 8 27.30 -0.33 14.75
C ARG A 8 26.63 0.01 13.41
N SER A 9 26.01 -0.98 12.78
CA SER A 9 25.41 -0.84 11.44
C SER A 9 23.96 -1.35 11.31
N THR A 10 23.42 -2.05 12.31
CA THR A 10 22.02 -2.52 12.29
C THR A 10 21.03 -1.50 12.86
N ASP A 11 21.49 -0.61 13.74
CA ASP A 11 20.64 0.38 14.44
C ASP A 11 20.13 1.52 13.53
N LEU A 12 20.92 1.95 12.54
CA LEU A 12 20.53 3.01 11.60
C LEU A 12 19.57 2.50 10.51
N SER A 13 19.75 1.25 10.05
CA SER A 13 18.86 0.63 9.08
C SER A 13 17.47 0.39 9.67
N ASP A 14 17.36 0.10 10.97
CA ASP A 14 16.07 -0.13 11.62
C ASP A 14 15.24 1.17 11.70
N VAL A 15 15.86 2.32 12.00
CA VAL A 15 15.19 3.64 12.02
C VAL A 15 14.81 4.11 10.62
N GLU A 16 15.67 3.89 9.62
CA GLU A 16 15.32 4.20 8.23
C GLU A 16 14.18 3.31 7.73
N CYS A 17 14.16 2.02 8.08
CA CYS A 17 13.05 1.12 7.73
C CYS A 17 11.72 1.54 8.37
N GLU A 18 11.75 2.09 9.58
CA GLU A 18 10.55 2.63 10.24
C GLU A 18 9.96 3.83 9.49
N TYR A 19 10.81 4.71 8.95
CA TYR A 19 10.35 5.81 8.08
C TYR A 19 9.68 5.28 6.80
N TYR A 20 10.24 4.24 6.18
CA TYR A 20 9.65 3.63 4.98
C TYR A 20 8.39 2.81 5.26
N ALA A 21 8.05 2.50 6.52
CA ALA A 21 6.87 1.70 6.85
C ALA A 21 5.55 2.38 6.45
N GLU A 22 5.43 3.69 6.70
CA GLU A 22 4.26 4.48 6.29
C GLU A 22 4.17 4.56 4.76
N LEU A 23 5.30 4.82 4.09
CA LEU A 23 5.38 4.90 2.63
C LEU A 23 5.03 3.57 1.97
N LEU A 24 5.48 2.45 2.56
CA LEU A 24 5.14 1.09 2.14
C LEU A 24 3.63 0.80 2.27
N SER A 25 2.99 1.30 3.32
CA SER A 25 1.53 1.18 3.50
C SER A 25 0.78 1.97 2.44
N ALA A 26 1.14 3.24 2.24
CA ALA A 26 0.56 4.09 1.20
C ALA A 26 0.72 3.47 -0.20
N TYR A 27 1.89 2.85 -0.46
CA TYR A 27 2.16 2.16 -1.72
C TYR A 27 1.22 0.97 -1.95
N LEU A 28 0.93 0.19 -0.89
CA LEU A 28 -0.01 -0.94 -0.95
C LEU A 28 -1.45 -0.51 -1.19
N ASP A 29 -1.84 0.66 -0.70
CA ASP A 29 -3.18 1.22 -0.91
C ASP A 29 -3.30 2.01 -2.23
N GLY A 30 -2.18 2.26 -2.91
CA GLY A 30 -2.14 3.01 -4.17
C GLY A 30 -2.23 4.52 -3.97
N GLU A 31 -1.87 5.00 -2.78
CA GLU A 31 -1.94 6.40 -2.37
C GLU A 31 -0.61 7.15 -2.56
N THR A 32 0.46 6.46 -2.98
CA THR A 32 1.76 7.08 -3.27
C THR A 32 1.79 7.78 -4.63
N ASP A 33 2.49 8.90 -4.70
CA ASP A 33 2.83 9.55 -5.96
C ASP A 33 4.07 8.91 -6.66
N ALA A 34 4.44 9.47 -7.81
CA ALA A 34 5.53 8.95 -8.63
C ALA A 34 6.94 9.24 -8.06
N GLU A 35 7.09 10.26 -7.22
CA GLU A 35 8.36 10.58 -6.54
C GLU A 35 8.54 9.65 -5.34
N GLU A 36 7.51 9.53 -4.51
CA GLU A 36 7.41 8.62 -3.38
C GLU A 36 7.68 7.16 -3.79
N ALA A 37 7.08 6.71 -4.90
CA ALA A 37 7.31 5.37 -5.42
C ALA A 37 8.77 5.16 -5.88
N ARG A 38 9.44 6.18 -6.42
CA ARG A 38 10.85 6.06 -6.84
C ARG A 38 11.77 5.95 -5.63
N ASP A 39 11.57 6.80 -4.62
CA ASP A 39 12.35 6.78 -3.39
C ASP A 39 12.18 5.45 -2.65
N LEU A 40 10.94 4.95 -2.57
CA LEU A 40 10.67 3.64 -2.00
C LEU A 40 11.37 2.52 -2.77
N ASN A 41 11.33 2.54 -4.11
CA ASN A 41 12.02 1.53 -4.92
C ASN A 41 13.55 1.55 -4.69
N ALA A 42 14.16 2.73 -4.56
CA ALA A 42 15.58 2.85 -4.26
C ALA A 42 15.94 2.20 -2.91
N HIS A 43 15.11 2.38 -1.88
CA HIS A 43 15.28 1.68 -0.61
C HIS A 43 15.09 0.16 -0.76
N LEU A 44 14.06 -0.25 -1.51
CA LEU A 44 13.76 -1.65 -1.78
C LEU A 44 14.83 -2.35 -2.61
N ASP A 45 15.74 -1.66 -3.29
CA ASP A 45 16.90 -2.28 -3.95
C ASP A 45 17.97 -2.69 -2.91
N GLY A 46 18.14 -1.92 -1.84
CA GLY A 46 19.13 -2.16 -0.79
C GLY A 46 18.65 -3.03 0.38
N CYS A 47 17.34 -3.04 0.65
CA CYS A 47 16.80 -3.55 1.92
C CYS A 47 16.02 -4.88 1.78
N VAL A 48 16.63 -5.99 2.21
CA VAL A 48 15.99 -7.33 2.19
C VAL A 48 14.80 -7.41 3.14
N SER A 49 14.87 -6.79 4.33
CA SER A 49 13.81 -6.83 5.33
C SER A 49 12.54 -6.12 4.84
N CYS A 50 12.66 -4.92 4.27
CA CYS A 50 11.51 -4.20 3.70
C CYS A 50 10.90 -4.91 2.50
N ARG A 51 11.71 -5.58 1.65
CA ARG A 51 11.18 -6.43 0.57
C ARG A 51 10.33 -7.59 1.13
N ASN A 52 10.84 -8.30 2.12
CA ASN A 52 10.12 -9.41 2.75
C ASN A 52 8.84 -8.93 3.45
N TRP A 53 8.88 -7.77 4.09
CA TRP A 53 7.72 -7.16 4.72
C TRP A 53 6.65 -6.81 3.68
N LEU A 54 7.05 -6.17 2.57
CA LEU A 54 6.14 -5.79 1.49
C LEU A 54 5.45 -7.00 0.88
N ASP A 55 6.21 -8.07 0.62
CA ASP A 55 5.66 -9.33 0.10
C ASP A 55 4.62 -9.94 1.04
N LEU A 56 4.87 -9.93 2.34
CA LEU A 56 3.92 -10.43 3.34
C LEU A 56 2.68 -9.55 3.42
N ALA A 57 2.86 -8.23 3.50
CA ALA A 57 1.78 -7.26 3.58
C ALA A 57 0.88 -7.31 2.34
N ALA A 58 1.46 -7.36 1.13
CA ALA A 58 0.70 -7.51 -0.11
C ALA A 58 -0.16 -8.78 -0.14
N ARG A 59 0.35 -9.91 0.39
CA ARG A 59 -0.43 -11.15 0.51
C ARG A 59 -1.60 -10.97 1.47
N VAL A 60 -1.36 -10.38 2.64
CA VAL A 60 -2.42 -10.14 3.64
C VAL A 60 -3.47 -9.18 3.08
N THR A 61 -3.08 -8.07 2.47
CA THR A 61 -3.99 -7.10 1.84
C THR A 61 -4.87 -7.75 0.78
N ARG A 62 -4.29 -8.59 -0.08
CA ARG A 62 -5.06 -9.37 -1.07
C ARG A 62 -6.09 -10.27 -0.40
N LEU A 63 -5.70 -11.01 0.64
CA LEU A 63 -6.61 -11.89 1.37
C LEU A 63 -7.72 -11.10 2.09
N ALA A 64 -7.38 -9.96 2.70
CA ALA A 64 -8.32 -9.12 3.43
C ALA A 64 -9.37 -8.46 2.50
N ARG A 65 -8.98 -8.07 1.29
CA ARG A 65 -9.88 -7.47 0.28
C ARG A 65 -10.84 -8.49 -0.33
N LEU A 66 -10.55 -9.79 -0.23
CA LEU A 66 -11.42 -10.85 -0.73
C LEU A 66 -12.39 -11.29 0.37
N ARG A 67 -13.58 -10.69 0.38
CA ARG A 67 -14.73 -11.24 1.10
C ARG A 67 -15.82 -11.62 0.11
N PRO A 68 -16.46 -12.79 0.25
CA PRO A 68 -17.71 -13.06 -0.45
C PRO A 68 -18.69 -11.93 -0.16
N ALA A 69 -19.25 -11.31 -1.21
CA ALA A 69 -20.33 -10.37 -1.04
C ALA A 69 -21.50 -11.11 -0.39
N GLU A 70 -21.98 -10.61 0.74
CA GLU A 70 -23.24 -11.09 1.30
C GLU A 70 -24.36 -10.74 0.32
N PRO A 71 -25.36 -11.63 0.16
CA PRO A 71 -26.49 -11.36 -0.71
C PRO A 71 -27.27 -10.16 -0.17
N TRP A 72 -27.01 -9.00 -0.78
CA TRP A 72 -27.68 -7.75 -0.50
C TRP A 72 -28.89 -7.58 -1.44
N PRO A 73 -30.00 -6.95 -1.02
CA PRO A 73 -31.10 -6.65 -1.92
C PRO A 73 -30.63 -5.85 -3.13
N ASP A 74 -31.13 -6.19 -4.32
CA ASP A 74 -30.91 -5.35 -5.49
C ASP A 74 -31.64 -4.02 -5.30
N VAL A 75 -30.86 -2.94 -5.20
CA VAL A 75 -31.35 -1.56 -5.02
C VAL A 75 -31.13 -0.71 -6.27
N THR A 76 -30.78 -1.33 -7.41
CA THR A 76 -30.44 -0.63 -8.65
C THR A 76 -31.54 0.34 -9.06
N ASP A 77 -32.80 -0.10 -9.11
CA ASP A 77 -33.95 0.74 -9.48
C ASP A 77 -34.20 1.88 -8.47
N ALA A 78 -34.04 1.63 -7.18
CA ALA A 78 -34.25 2.63 -6.13
C ALA A 78 -33.20 3.74 -6.17
N VAL A 79 -31.94 3.39 -6.49
CA VAL A 79 -30.85 4.35 -6.66
C VAL A 79 -31.01 5.13 -7.97
N LEU A 80 -31.32 4.45 -9.08
CA LEU A 80 -31.56 5.08 -10.38
C LEU A 80 -32.74 6.06 -10.35
N GLY A 81 -33.84 5.71 -9.68
CA GLY A 81 -34.99 6.60 -9.51
C GLY A 81 -34.73 7.84 -8.65
N ARG A 82 -33.57 7.93 -7.99
CA ARG A 82 -33.15 9.10 -7.20
C ARG A 82 -32.35 10.12 -8.04
N PHE A 83 -31.83 9.72 -9.21
CA PHE A 83 -31.11 10.63 -10.09
C PHE A 83 -32.11 11.52 -10.84
N PRO A 84 -31.86 12.83 -10.94
CA PRO A 84 -32.65 13.69 -11.83
C PRO A 84 -32.45 13.23 -13.28
N GLU A 85 -33.53 13.20 -14.06
CA GLU A 85 -33.45 12.85 -15.48
C GLU A 85 -32.48 13.81 -16.21
N GLY A 86 -31.47 13.25 -16.87
CA GLY A 86 -30.53 14.01 -17.72
C GLY A 86 -29.07 14.06 -17.28
N ILE A 87 -28.64 13.36 -16.22
CA ILE A 87 -27.21 13.18 -15.93
C ILE A 87 -26.65 12.15 -16.93
N VAL A 88 -26.06 12.64 -18.02
CA VAL A 88 -25.22 11.84 -18.91
C VAL A 88 -23.84 11.70 -18.24
N PRO A 89 -23.36 10.49 -17.91
CA PRO A 89 -22.03 10.34 -17.35
C PRO A 89 -20.99 10.83 -18.37
N LEU A 90 -20.08 11.70 -17.93
CA LEU A 90 -18.95 12.15 -18.73
C LEU A 90 -18.05 10.93 -18.99
N GLY A 91 -18.21 10.31 -20.15
CA GLY A 91 -17.34 9.24 -20.59
C GLY A 91 -15.95 9.81 -20.90
N HIS A 92 -14.97 9.50 -20.06
CA HIS A 92 -13.56 9.55 -20.44
C HIS A 92 -13.32 8.40 -21.42
N GLY A 93 -13.12 8.76 -22.68
CA GLY A 93 -12.75 7.83 -23.76
C GLY A 93 -11.29 7.40 -23.69
#